data_AF-A0A328U3B1-F1
#
_entry.id   AF-A0A328U3B1-F1
#
_cell.length_a   1.000
_cell.length_b   1.000
_cell.length_c   1.000
_cell.angle_alpha   90.00
_cell.angle_beta   90.00
_cell.angle_gamma   90.00
#
_symmetry.space_group_name_H-M   'P 1'
#
loop_
_entity.id
_entity.type
_entity.pdbx_description
1 polymer ?
#
loop_
_entity_poly.entity_id
_entity_poly.type
_entity_poly.pdbx_seq_one_letter_code
_entity_poly.pdbx_strand_id
1 'polypeptide(L)'
;MKKRFDYIPCHLLLKGILCASVLFTGLPTALEASQPIVSKPVASAPIKVYVNGQPIHLPVAPLIMNGKLMLPAKAMFDAIGARIHLQNRRITVVKGMNRIDGRLSSNKVIKRNQTFALSAMPILINNRLFVPAKFVSLVLEREVTFDSKSKSVHFGYSEDQMQSFQRQLFQAAGTGDVLAIEAIIRRGVDINKILIHEYGYARALDYAIINDHIEAAKVLLEHGATYDKQNAFRVLITQNGAMMKLLLKHGLDPNLKSPATNQTLLSQACGTVYAINPDRSETPIIPSVQIVKLLLDDGGDPSRDNSLSNAIRSTSRTNVQLLIQHGADPYLKDSSGASPYEWSVALGNSSWLTPIPEHVIPTLVIQRSNGTPLKRGALLLKGISNISFNQQSFDWSGDELYFDVPDGEYGITGIVSAGAAYIFENEKLRVESGRSAPSSYRLPALNIDVTVSTAGADPQRGFISLLDGDGKNRITYIEVIDGKFSLHLPPGNYRFEHYKQLHSIHDLSGDTTFTVTGNGERRNLNVSVL
;
A
#
# COMPACT_ATOMS: atom_id res chain seq x y z
N MET A 1 -25.94 12.80 28.52
CA MET A 1 -25.25 14.10 28.62
C MET A 1 -23.98 14.06 27.76
N LYS A 2 -24.06 14.43 26.48
CA LYS A 2 -22.99 14.99 25.60
C LYS A 2 -23.60 15.18 24.20
N LYS A 3 -23.34 16.35 23.64
CA LYS A 3 -24.16 17.08 22.65
C LYS A 3 -23.94 16.59 21.21
N ARG A 4 -25.03 16.50 20.45
CA ARG A 4 -25.07 16.54 18.98
C ARG A 4 -24.80 17.97 18.51
N PHE A 5 -24.00 18.14 17.46
CA PHE A 5 -23.90 19.39 16.71
C PHE A 5 -24.40 19.13 15.29
N ASP A 6 -25.60 19.64 15.03
CA ASP A 6 -26.15 19.79 13.68
C ASP A 6 -25.56 21.06 13.05
N TYR A 7 -25.07 20.97 11.82
CA TYR A 7 -24.57 22.10 11.03
C TYR A 7 -25.65 22.57 10.05
N ILE A 8 -26.04 23.84 10.19
CA ILE A 8 -26.87 24.59 9.23
C ILE A 8 -25.94 25.49 8.38
N PRO A 9 -26.09 25.56 7.04
CA PRO A 9 -25.33 26.50 6.21
C PRO A 9 -26.03 27.86 6.12
N CYS A 10 -25.25 28.93 6.28
CA CYS A 10 -25.70 30.32 6.18
C CYS A 10 -25.43 30.86 4.77
N HIS A 11 -26.48 31.25 4.04
CA HIS A 11 -26.40 31.89 2.73
C HIS A 11 -26.44 33.43 2.83
N LEU A 12 -25.73 34.05 1.87
CA LEU A 12 -25.71 35.45 1.41
C LEU A 12 -26.87 36.36 1.80
N LEU A 13 -26.57 37.65 2.05
CA LEU A 13 -26.95 38.80 1.20
C LEU A 13 -26.53 40.13 1.85
N LEU A 14 -25.91 41.04 1.10
CA LEU A 14 -26.10 42.49 1.31
C LEU A 14 -25.90 43.27 0.00
N LYS A 15 -26.89 44.08 -0.36
CA LYS A 15 -26.95 45.07 -1.47
C LYS A 15 -27.22 46.47 -0.89
N GLY A 16 -26.80 47.52 -1.61
CA GLY A 16 -27.24 48.93 -1.50
C GLY A 16 -26.24 49.82 -0.74
N ILE A 17 -25.52 50.81 -1.30
CA ILE A 17 -25.79 52.02 -2.12
C ILE A 17 -26.26 53.27 -1.32
N LEU A 18 -25.56 54.40 -1.57
CA LEU A 18 -25.92 55.85 -1.56
C LEU A 18 -25.56 56.77 -0.37
N CYS A 19 -25.38 58.05 -0.74
CA CYS A 19 -25.01 59.28 -0.01
C CYS A 19 -23.49 59.58 0.07
N ALA A 20 -22.97 60.79 -0.18
CA ALA A 20 -23.57 62.11 -0.40
C ALA A 20 -22.60 63.03 -1.20
N SER A 21 -23.20 64.04 -1.84
CA SER A 21 -22.62 65.17 -2.57
C SER A 21 -21.97 66.23 -1.68
N VAL A 22 -20.82 66.78 -2.11
CA VAL A 22 -20.37 68.15 -1.74
C VAL A 22 -19.82 68.84 -2.98
N LEU A 23 -20.40 69.99 -3.33
CA LEU A 23 -19.92 70.96 -4.30
C LEU A 23 -18.79 71.80 -3.70
N PHE A 24 -17.71 72.04 -4.45
CA PHE A 24 -16.92 73.26 -4.30
C PHE A 24 -16.31 73.68 -5.64
N THR A 25 -16.50 74.95 -5.93
CA THR A 25 -16.15 75.71 -7.14
C THR A 25 -14.69 76.14 -7.14
N GLY A 26 -14.08 76.27 -8.33
CA GLY A 26 -12.95 77.17 -8.57
C GLY A 26 -11.82 76.61 -9.42
N LEU A 27 -11.72 77.07 -10.68
CA LEU A 27 -10.51 77.02 -11.51
C LEU A 27 -9.51 78.09 -11.02
N PRO A 28 -8.18 77.89 -11.18
CA PRO A 28 -7.55 78.36 -12.41
C PRO A 28 -6.49 77.43 -13.02
N THR A 29 -6.37 77.61 -14.33
CA THR A 29 -5.26 77.26 -15.21
C THR A 29 -3.89 77.63 -14.66
N ALA A 30 -2.97 76.65 -14.64
CA ALA A 30 -1.53 76.88 -14.68
C ALA A 30 -0.95 76.01 -15.81
N LEU A 31 -0.43 76.69 -16.83
CA LEU A 31 0.39 76.14 -17.89
C LEU A 31 1.80 75.97 -17.30
N GLU A 32 2.24 74.74 -17.02
CA GLU A 32 3.61 74.47 -16.61
C GLU A 32 4.27 73.47 -17.55
N ALA A 33 5.50 73.81 -17.94
CA ALA A 33 6.23 73.27 -19.06
C ALA A 33 6.59 71.79 -18.91
N SER A 34 6.45 71.06 -20.02
CA SER A 34 6.92 69.69 -20.20
C SER A 34 8.45 69.61 -20.15
N GLN A 35 9.00 69.11 -19.05
CA GLN A 35 10.36 68.57 -19.05
C GLN A 35 10.35 67.09 -19.47
N PRO A 36 11.38 66.61 -20.20
CA PRO A 36 11.45 65.22 -20.62
C PRO A 36 11.65 64.33 -19.39
N ILE A 37 10.62 63.56 -19.06
CA ILE A 37 10.71 62.51 -18.05
C ILE A 37 11.64 61.43 -18.60
N VAL A 38 12.88 61.41 -18.11
CA VAL A 38 13.76 60.25 -18.16
C VAL A 38 13.06 59.14 -17.39
N SER A 39 12.51 58.15 -18.10
CA SER A 39 11.80 57.03 -17.50
C SER A 39 12.79 56.12 -16.75
N LYS A 40 12.86 56.29 -15.43
CA LYS A 40 13.38 55.24 -14.54
C LYS A 40 12.58 53.95 -14.78
N PRO A 41 13.22 52.77 -14.79
CA PRO A 41 12.50 51.51 -14.83
C PRO A 41 11.58 51.44 -13.61
N VAL A 42 10.28 51.43 -13.85
CA VAL A 42 9.26 51.27 -12.81
C VAL A 42 9.45 49.88 -12.23
N ALA A 43 9.89 49.82 -10.97
CA ALA A 43 9.88 48.59 -10.18
C ALA A 43 8.41 48.18 -9.99
N SER A 44 7.91 47.35 -10.90
CA SER A 44 6.58 46.76 -10.78
C SER A 44 6.55 45.87 -9.54
N ALA A 45 5.45 45.92 -8.77
CA ALA A 45 5.19 45.05 -7.63
C ALA A 45 5.59 43.59 -7.95
N PRO A 46 6.19 42.86 -6.99
CA PRO A 46 6.80 41.56 -7.25
C PRO A 46 5.77 40.56 -7.76
N ILE A 47 5.97 40.06 -8.99
CA ILE A 47 5.13 39.04 -9.62
C ILE A 47 5.28 37.75 -8.81
N LYS A 48 4.16 37.21 -8.30
CA LYS A 48 4.15 35.93 -7.58
C LYS A 48 4.21 34.78 -8.58
N VAL A 49 5.01 33.77 -8.30
CA VAL A 49 5.15 32.59 -9.18
C VAL A 49 4.75 31.35 -8.42
N TYR A 50 3.88 30.55 -9.03
CA TYR A 50 3.37 29.29 -8.52
C TYR A 50 3.78 28.16 -9.47
N VAL A 51 4.19 27.04 -8.90
CA VAL A 51 4.50 25.80 -9.62
C VAL A 51 3.68 24.69 -8.97
N ASN A 52 2.83 24.02 -9.76
CA ASN A 52 1.90 22.99 -9.27
C ASN A 52 1.10 23.47 -8.04
N GLY A 53 0.48 24.65 -8.16
CA GLY A 53 -0.32 25.26 -7.09
C GLY A 53 0.47 25.77 -5.88
N GLN A 54 1.78 25.51 -5.79
CA GLN A 54 2.61 25.94 -4.65
C GLN A 54 3.39 27.21 -4.99
N PRO A 55 3.41 28.23 -4.11
CA PRO A 55 4.23 29.41 -4.30
C PRO A 55 5.72 29.04 -4.19
N ILE A 56 6.55 29.55 -5.09
CA ILE A 56 8.00 29.30 -5.07
C ILE A 56 8.77 30.52 -4.58
N HIS A 57 9.80 30.29 -3.77
CA HIS A 57 10.73 31.35 -3.40
C HIS A 57 11.67 31.65 -4.58
N LEU A 58 11.66 32.88 -5.06
CA LEU A 58 12.61 33.36 -6.07
C LEU A 58 13.72 34.18 -5.43
N PRO A 59 15.00 33.90 -5.73
CA PRO A 59 16.12 34.63 -5.12
C PRO A 59 16.27 36.06 -5.68
N VAL A 60 15.58 36.38 -6.77
CA VAL A 60 15.41 37.71 -7.38
C VAL A 60 14.03 37.75 -8.04
N ALA A 61 13.42 38.94 -8.10
CA ALA A 61 12.11 39.10 -8.73
C ALA A 61 12.13 38.77 -10.24
N PRO A 62 11.03 38.23 -10.79
CA PRO A 62 10.84 38.13 -12.24
C PRO A 62 10.92 39.49 -12.92
N LEU A 63 11.38 39.51 -14.17
CA LEU A 63 11.52 40.73 -14.97
C LEU A 63 10.53 40.72 -16.13
N ILE A 64 9.97 41.88 -16.47
CA ILE A 64 9.24 42.07 -17.72
C ILE A 64 10.16 42.81 -18.68
N MET A 65 10.54 42.16 -19.78
CA MET A 65 11.36 42.76 -20.84
C MET A 65 10.59 42.74 -22.15
N ASN A 66 10.33 43.91 -22.73
CA ASN A 66 9.55 44.06 -23.97
C ASN A 66 8.19 43.32 -23.91
N GLY A 67 7.50 43.41 -22.77
CA GLY A 67 6.23 42.71 -22.54
C GLY A 67 6.35 41.18 -22.36
N LYS A 68 7.56 40.64 -22.25
CA LYS A 68 7.81 39.20 -22.02
C LYS A 68 8.31 38.96 -20.60
N LEU A 69 7.70 38.00 -19.92
CA LEU A 69 8.09 37.58 -18.58
C LEU A 69 9.36 36.71 -18.63
N MET A 70 10.38 37.18 -17.91
CA MET A 70 11.69 36.57 -17.76
C MET A 70 11.87 36.09 -16.31
N LEU A 71 12.23 34.82 -16.15
CA LEU A 71 12.27 34.14 -14.86
C LEU A 71 13.67 33.66 -14.52
N PRO A 72 14.07 33.66 -13.23
CA PRO A 72 15.35 33.10 -12.80
C PRO A 72 15.40 31.59 -13.08
N ALA A 73 16.21 31.19 -14.06
CA ALA A 73 16.18 29.85 -14.63
C ALA A 73 16.44 28.76 -13.59
N LYS A 74 17.48 28.94 -12.77
CA LYS A 74 17.85 27.97 -11.73
C LYS A 74 16.69 27.71 -10.77
N ALA A 75 16.07 28.75 -10.22
CA ALA A 75 14.96 28.61 -9.27
C ALA A 75 13.74 27.92 -9.90
N MET A 76 13.40 28.28 -11.16
CA MET A 76 12.29 27.63 -11.87
C MET A 76 12.57 26.15 -12.14
N PHE A 77 13.79 25.82 -12.61
CA PHE A 77 14.13 24.45 -12.97
C PHE A 77 14.31 23.56 -11.75
N ASP A 78 14.91 24.06 -10.67
CA ASP A 78 14.98 23.38 -9.37
C ASP A 78 13.55 23.07 -8.87
N ALA A 79 12.63 24.05 -8.92
CA ALA A 79 11.25 23.90 -8.45
C ALA A 79 10.42 22.87 -9.25
N ILE A 80 10.75 22.63 -10.51
CA ILE A 80 10.05 21.64 -11.34
C ILE A 80 10.78 20.28 -11.42
N GLY A 81 11.85 20.11 -10.65
CA GLY A 81 12.68 18.90 -10.63
C GLY A 81 13.52 18.70 -11.90
N ALA A 82 13.90 19.78 -12.59
CA ALA A 82 14.72 19.75 -13.79
C ALA A 82 16.15 20.23 -13.50
N ARG A 83 17.15 19.53 -14.02
CA ARG A 83 18.56 19.94 -13.95
C ARG A 83 18.90 20.84 -15.12
N ILE A 84 19.54 21.98 -14.85
CA ILE A 84 20.03 22.91 -15.87
C ILE A 84 21.56 22.97 -15.88
N HIS A 85 22.14 22.92 -17.09
CA HIS A 85 23.57 23.11 -17.33
C HIS A 85 23.78 24.22 -18.36
N LEU A 86 24.74 25.11 -18.10
CA LEU A 86 25.13 26.18 -19.02
C LEU A 86 26.64 26.07 -19.29
N GLN A 87 27.01 25.73 -20.53
CA GLN A 87 28.42 25.62 -20.96
C GLN A 87 28.55 26.10 -22.40
N ASN A 88 29.61 26.87 -22.70
CA ASN A 88 29.89 27.39 -24.06
C ASN A 88 28.66 28.08 -24.69
N ARG A 89 27.92 28.86 -23.88
CA ARG A 89 26.65 29.52 -24.25
C ARG A 89 25.49 28.58 -24.60
N ARG A 90 25.66 27.25 -24.50
CA ARG A 90 24.60 26.25 -24.66
C ARG A 90 23.91 26.01 -23.32
N ILE A 91 22.59 26.06 -23.33
CA ILE A 91 21.73 25.75 -22.19
C ILE A 91 21.17 24.36 -22.41
N THR A 92 21.35 23.46 -21.46
CA THR A 92 20.75 22.12 -21.49
C THR A 92 19.89 21.94 -20.26
N VAL A 93 18.62 21.61 -20.44
CA VAL A 93 17.68 21.31 -19.36
C VAL A 93 17.24 19.86 -19.48
N VAL A 94 17.35 19.10 -18.39
CA VAL A 94 16.98 17.68 -18.33
C VAL A 94 15.96 17.45 -17.21
N LYS A 95 14.84 16.82 -17.54
CA LYS A 95 13.81 16.36 -16.60
C LYS A 95 13.39 14.93 -16.94
N GLY A 96 13.80 13.96 -16.13
CA GLY A 96 13.64 12.54 -16.47
C GLY A 96 14.31 12.23 -17.81
N MET A 97 13.59 11.61 -18.74
CA MET A 97 14.06 11.33 -20.11
C MET A 97 13.98 12.55 -21.06
N ASN A 98 13.33 13.64 -20.64
CA ASN A 98 13.16 14.82 -21.48
C ASN A 98 14.39 15.71 -21.40
N ARG A 99 15.06 15.89 -22.55
CA ARG A 99 16.15 16.85 -22.73
C ARG A 99 15.72 17.97 -23.68
N ILE A 100 15.98 19.21 -23.27
CA ILE A 100 15.78 20.40 -24.09
C ILE A 100 17.10 21.17 -24.18
N ASP A 101 17.55 21.42 -25.40
CA ASP A 101 18.76 22.17 -25.70
C ASP A 101 18.43 23.55 -26.25
N GLY A 102 19.02 24.59 -25.67
CA GLY A 102 18.91 25.98 -26.11
C GLY A 102 20.27 26.66 -26.16
N ARG A 103 20.28 27.94 -26.54
CA ARG A 103 21.49 28.76 -26.57
C ARG A 103 21.19 30.16 -26.05
N LEU A 104 22.16 30.76 -25.35
CA LEU A 104 22.12 32.19 -25.05
C LEU A 104 21.98 32.99 -26.35
N SER A 105 21.19 34.06 -26.32
CA SER A 105 20.96 34.93 -27.47
C SER A 105 20.30 34.24 -28.68
N SER A 106 19.66 33.08 -28.49
CA SER A 106 18.80 32.46 -29.48
C SER A 106 17.39 32.31 -28.92
N ASN A 107 16.37 32.56 -29.73
CA ASN A 107 14.98 32.30 -29.37
C ASN A 107 14.53 30.90 -29.81
N LYS A 108 15.43 29.99 -30.17
CA LYS A 108 15.10 28.63 -30.58
C LYS A 108 15.63 27.62 -29.57
N VAL A 109 14.82 26.60 -29.28
CA VAL A 109 15.20 25.45 -28.46
C VAL A 109 14.84 24.15 -29.18
N ILE A 110 15.62 23.10 -28.94
CA ILE A 110 15.44 21.78 -29.56
C ILE A 110 14.97 20.82 -28.47
N LYS A 111 13.87 20.13 -28.74
CA LYS A 111 13.30 19.07 -27.88
C LYS A 111 12.92 17.90 -28.77
N ARG A 112 13.45 16.70 -28.49
CA ARG A 112 13.18 15.47 -29.28
C ARG A 112 13.35 15.68 -30.81
N ASN A 113 14.45 16.30 -31.22
CA ASN A 113 14.74 16.68 -32.62
C ASN A 113 13.78 17.68 -33.28
N GLN A 114 12.82 18.23 -32.54
CA GLN A 114 11.94 19.30 -33.02
C GLN A 114 12.41 20.66 -32.49
N THR A 115 12.30 21.69 -33.34
CA THR A 115 12.68 23.07 -32.97
C THR A 115 11.44 23.85 -32.54
N PHE A 116 11.52 24.48 -31.37
CA PHE A 116 10.48 25.34 -30.80
C PHE A 116 10.98 26.77 -30.68
N ALA A 117 10.13 27.74 -31.00
CA ALA A 117 10.40 29.15 -30.78
C ALA A 117 10.01 29.59 -29.36
N LEU A 118 10.89 30.35 -28.73
CA LEU A 118 10.67 31.02 -27.46
C LEU A 118 10.11 32.42 -27.67
N SER A 119 9.37 32.91 -26.68
CA SER A 119 8.80 34.26 -26.71
C SER A 119 9.82 35.39 -26.54
N ALA A 120 11.00 35.07 -26.02
CA ALA A 120 12.17 35.94 -25.90
C ALA A 120 13.44 35.07 -25.89
N MET A 121 14.62 35.69 -25.95
CA MET A 121 15.89 34.96 -25.85
C MET A 121 16.29 34.74 -24.39
N PRO A 122 16.90 33.61 -24.02
CA PRO A 122 17.58 33.46 -22.73
C PRO A 122 18.77 34.42 -22.63
N ILE A 123 18.91 35.07 -21.48
CA ILE A 123 19.91 36.13 -21.24
C ILE A 123 20.57 35.98 -19.88
N LEU A 124 21.83 36.45 -19.78
CA LEU A 124 22.54 36.58 -18.52
C LEU A 124 22.45 38.03 -18.04
N ILE A 125 21.91 38.23 -16.83
CA ILE A 125 21.90 39.53 -16.15
C ILE A 125 22.57 39.31 -14.79
N ASN A 126 23.62 40.08 -14.48
CA ASN A 126 24.36 39.98 -13.20
C ASN A 126 24.74 38.53 -12.84
N ASN A 127 25.32 37.81 -13.81
CA ASN A 127 25.70 36.41 -13.68
C ASN A 127 24.55 35.43 -13.34
N ARG A 128 23.29 35.83 -13.57
CA ARG A 128 22.11 34.98 -13.41
C ARG A 128 21.42 34.77 -14.75
N LEU A 129 21.10 33.52 -15.05
CA LEU A 129 20.38 33.16 -16.26
C LEU A 129 18.89 33.44 -16.08
N PHE A 130 18.34 34.26 -16.97
CA PHE A 130 16.91 34.48 -17.10
C PHE A 130 16.39 33.80 -18.36
N VAL A 131 15.28 33.07 -18.20
CA VAL A 131 14.60 32.37 -19.30
C VAL A 131 13.16 32.86 -19.46
N PRO A 132 12.62 32.87 -20.67
CA PRO A 132 11.23 33.21 -20.90
C PRO A 132 10.29 32.16 -20.28
N ALA A 133 9.10 32.57 -19.83
CA ALA A 133 8.08 31.66 -19.31
C ALA A 133 7.75 30.48 -20.26
N LYS A 134 7.76 30.71 -21.58
CA LYS A 134 7.54 29.65 -22.59
C LYS A 134 8.60 28.55 -22.52
N PHE A 135 9.84 28.87 -22.15
CA PHE A 135 10.89 27.86 -22.00
C PHE A 135 10.58 26.94 -20.82
N VAL A 136 10.19 27.52 -19.67
CA VAL A 136 9.77 26.74 -18.49
C VAL A 136 8.57 25.86 -18.83
N SER A 137 7.58 26.40 -19.56
CA SER A 137 6.39 25.67 -20.00
C SER A 137 6.72 24.48 -20.92
N LEU A 138 7.70 24.62 -21.83
CA LEU A 138 8.15 23.55 -22.72
C LEU A 138 8.84 22.41 -21.96
N VAL A 139 9.60 22.72 -20.91
CA VAL A 139 10.23 21.72 -20.03
C VAL A 139 9.18 21.00 -19.19
N LEU A 140 8.16 21.74 -18.72
CA LEU A 140 7.04 21.19 -17.95
C LEU A 140 6.03 20.39 -18.77
N GLU A 141 6.01 20.55 -20.10
CA GLU A 141 4.96 20.02 -20.98
C GLU A 141 3.56 20.52 -20.60
N ARG A 142 3.49 21.73 -20.06
CA ARG A 142 2.25 22.34 -19.58
C ARG A 142 2.22 23.82 -19.94
N GLU A 143 1.01 24.35 -19.98
CA GLU A 143 0.80 25.77 -20.22
C GLU A 143 1.17 26.61 -19.00
N VAL A 144 1.38 27.90 -19.25
CA VAL A 144 1.59 28.92 -18.24
C VAL A 144 0.38 29.85 -18.25
N THR A 145 -0.23 30.08 -17.10
CA THR A 145 -1.35 31.01 -16.96
C THR A 145 -0.91 32.23 -16.17
N PHE A 146 -1.36 33.41 -16.60
CA PHE A 146 -1.10 34.68 -15.91
C PHE A 146 -2.41 35.25 -15.40
N ASP A 147 -2.48 35.49 -14.10
CA ASP A 147 -3.59 36.20 -13.46
C ASP A 147 -3.21 37.67 -13.27
N SER A 148 -3.86 38.52 -14.07
CA SER A 148 -3.64 39.96 -14.07
C SER A 148 -4.13 40.66 -12.79
N LYS A 149 -5.13 40.08 -12.10
CA LYS A 149 -5.72 40.61 -10.85
C LYS A 149 -4.81 40.34 -9.67
N SER A 150 -4.37 39.10 -9.50
CA SER A 150 -3.48 38.71 -8.40
C SER A 150 -1.99 38.93 -8.70
N LYS A 151 -1.65 39.40 -9.91
CA LYS A 151 -0.28 39.56 -10.41
C LYS A 151 0.55 38.29 -10.19
N SER A 152 -0.03 37.15 -10.56
CA SER A 152 0.57 35.84 -10.36
C SER A 152 0.71 35.06 -11.67
N VAL A 153 1.73 34.21 -11.73
CA VAL A 153 2.02 33.32 -12.86
C VAL A 153 1.98 31.90 -12.33
N HIS A 154 1.17 31.05 -12.95
CA HIS A 154 1.02 29.65 -12.55
C HIS A 154 1.59 28.75 -13.63
N PHE A 155 2.44 27.82 -13.19
CA PHE A 155 3.04 26.78 -14.01
C PHE A 155 2.52 25.42 -13.54
N GLY A 156 2.05 24.61 -14.49
CA GLY A 156 1.64 23.24 -14.19
C GLY A 156 0.19 23.14 -13.72
N TYR A 157 -0.05 22.43 -12.62
CA TYR A 157 -1.38 22.22 -12.06
C TYR A 157 -1.82 23.38 -11.16
N SER A 158 -3.13 23.61 -11.06
CA SER A 158 -3.70 24.50 -10.05
C SER A 158 -3.62 23.87 -8.65
N GLU A 159 -3.83 24.69 -7.62
CA GLU A 159 -3.91 24.20 -6.24
C GLU A 159 -5.03 23.17 -6.06
N ASP A 160 -6.23 23.46 -6.57
CA ASP A 160 -7.38 22.54 -6.50
C ASP A 160 -7.10 21.19 -7.17
N GLN A 161 -6.40 21.20 -8.31
CA GLN A 161 -6.00 19.97 -8.99
C GLN A 161 -5.01 19.16 -8.14
N MET A 162 -4.01 19.83 -7.54
CA MET A 162 -3.04 19.15 -6.67
C MET A 162 -3.70 18.59 -5.41
N GLN A 163 -4.65 19.32 -4.81
CA GLN A 163 -5.43 18.81 -3.68
C GLN A 163 -6.28 17.61 -4.09
N SER A 164 -6.89 17.63 -5.28
CA SER A 164 -7.62 16.49 -5.83
C SER A 164 -6.72 15.26 -6.02
N PHE A 165 -5.52 15.44 -6.59
CA PHE A 165 -4.55 14.35 -6.72
C PHE A 165 -4.07 13.83 -5.37
N GLN A 166 -3.92 14.70 -4.36
CA GLN A 166 -3.57 14.29 -3.01
C GLN A 166 -4.63 13.35 -2.43
N ARG A 167 -5.92 13.69 -2.56
CA ARG A 167 -7.02 12.79 -2.13
C ARG A 167 -7.04 11.47 -2.89
N GLN A 168 -6.82 11.52 -4.21
CA GLN A 168 -6.76 10.31 -5.03
C GLN A 168 -5.61 9.39 -4.62
N LEU A 169 -4.47 9.93 -4.14
CA LEU A 169 -3.38 9.10 -3.62
C LEU A 169 -3.81 8.28 -2.40
N PHE A 170 -4.56 8.90 -1.47
CA PHE A 170 -5.09 8.21 -0.29
C PHE A 170 -6.09 7.11 -0.68
N GLN A 171 -7.00 7.41 -1.61
CA GLN A 171 -7.96 6.42 -2.11
C GLN A 171 -7.26 5.25 -2.79
N ALA A 172 -6.34 5.53 -3.72
CA ALA A 172 -5.59 4.51 -4.45
C ALA A 172 -4.73 3.64 -3.51
N ALA A 173 -4.12 4.23 -2.48
CA ALA A 173 -3.42 3.46 -1.45
C ALA A 173 -4.35 2.58 -0.64
N GLY A 174 -5.53 3.09 -0.28
CA GLY A 174 -6.55 2.34 0.45
C GLY A 174 -7.23 1.23 -0.35
N THR A 175 -7.24 1.29 -1.69
CA THR A 175 -7.80 0.25 -2.56
C THR A 175 -6.73 -0.64 -3.22
N GLY A 176 -5.45 -0.30 -3.06
CA GLY A 176 -4.33 -1.03 -3.66
C GLY A 176 -4.13 -0.77 -5.16
N ASP A 177 -4.64 0.34 -5.71
CA ASP A 177 -4.47 0.70 -7.13
C ASP A 177 -3.06 1.25 -7.40
N VAL A 178 -2.13 0.33 -7.66
CA VAL A 178 -0.71 0.62 -7.94
C VAL A 178 -0.54 1.54 -9.14
N LEU A 179 -1.32 1.35 -10.20
CA LEU A 179 -1.20 2.15 -11.43
C LEU A 179 -1.63 3.59 -11.18
N ALA A 180 -2.71 3.80 -10.41
CA ALA A 180 -3.13 5.13 -10.00
C ALA A 180 -2.08 5.79 -9.09
N ILE A 181 -1.52 5.06 -8.12
CA ILE A 181 -0.43 5.55 -7.26
C ILE A 181 0.73 6.08 -8.11
N GLU A 182 1.27 5.27 -9.03
CA GLU A 182 2.39 5.68 -9.89
C GLU A 182 2.04 6.87 -10.79
N ALA A 183 0.83 6.88 -11.35
CA ALA A 183 0.37 8.00 -12.16
C ALA A 183 0.29 9.30 -11.36
N ILE A 184 -0.19 9.24 -10.11
CA ILE A 184 -0.36 10.38 -9.23
C ILE A 184 0.99 10.89 -8.70
N ILE A 185 1.89 10.00 -8.27
CA ILE A 185 3.26 10.37 -7.83
C ILE A 185 3.99 11.12 -8.95
N ARG A 186 3.86 10.69 -10.21
CA ARG A 186 4.44 11.39 -11.38
C ARG A 186 3.90 12.81 -11.58
N ARG A 187 2.75 13.17 -10.99
CA ARG A 187 2.20 14.53 -11.01
C ARG A 187 2.85 15.46 -9.98
N GLY A 188 3.71 14.93 -9.11
CA GLY A 188 4.47 15.70 -8.12
C GLY A 188 3.68 16.00 -6.86
N VAL A 189 2.77 15.12 -6.46
CA VAL A 189 2.12 15.21 -5.14
C VAL A 189 3.14 15.02 -4.03
N ASP A 190 2.86 15.59 -2.85
CA ASP A 190 3.66 15.31 -1.66
C ASP A 190 3.22 13.96 -1.09
N ILE A 191 4.08 12.95 -1.25
CA ILE A 191 3.82 11.57 -0.85
C ILE A 191 3.58 11.41 0.67
N ASN A 192 4.06 12.37 1.48
CA ASN A 192 3.96 12.34 2.94
C ASN A 192 2.94 13.35 3.48
N LYS A 193 2.18 14.03 2.62
CA LYS A 193 1.18 15.02 3.03
C LYS A 193 0.08 14.35 3.85
N ILE A 194 -0.23 14.98 4.98
CA ILE A 194 -1.35 14.62 5.84
C ILE A 194 -2.55 15.52 5.49
N LEU A 195 -3.72 14.89 5.34
CA LEU A 195 -5.00 15.56 5.08
C LEU A 195 -5.88 15.50 6.34
N ILE A 196 -5.54 16.31 7.34
CA ILE A 196 -6.07 16.17 8.72
C ILE A 196 -7.60 16.20 8.82
N HIS A 197 -8.28 16.99 7.99
CA HIS A 197 -9.73 17.14 8.02
C HIS A 197 -10.48 15.98 7.33
N GLU A 198 -9.79 15.17 6.52
CA GLU A 198 -10.39 14.10 5.73
C GLU A 198 -9.94 12.71 6.21
N TYR A 199 -8.66 12.58 6.57
CA TYR A 199 -7.99 11.32 6.89
C TYR A 199 -7.26 11.34 8.24
N GLY A 200 -7.42 12.40 9.05
CA GLY A 200 -6.75 12.52 10.33
C GLY A 200 -5.23 12.58 10.19
N TYR A 201 -4.50 11.93 11.10
CA TYR A 201 -3.02 11.93 11.10
C TYR A 201 -2.39 10.87 10.18
N ALA A 202 -3.20 10.09 9.47
CA ALA A 202 -2.73 9.06 8.56
C ALA A 202 -2.15 9.68 7.28
N ARG A 203 -1.17 8.98 6.70
CA ARG A 203 -0.60 9.19 5.38
C ARG A 203 -1.17 8.15 4.42
N ALA A 204 -0.97 8.35 3.12
CA ALA A 204 -1.41 7.39 2.11
C ALA A 204 -0.86 5.97 2.37
N LEU A 205 0.41 5.85 2.74
CA LEU A 205 1.03 4.55 3.04
C LEU A 205 0.39 3.84 4.24
N ASP A 206 -0.12 4.57 5.23
CA ASP A 206 -0.80 3.95 6.38
C ASP A 206 -2.04 3.16 5.93
N TYR A 207 -2.80 3.68 4.96
CA TYR A 207 -3.95 2.98 4.38
C TYR A 207 -3.55 1.71 3.61
N ALA A 208 -2.47 1.76 2.83
CA ALA A 208 -1.98 0.58 2.12
C ALA A 208 -1.52 -0.53 3.09
N ILE A 209 -0.93 -0.17 4.23
CA ILE A 209 -0.51 -1.13 5.26
C ILE A 209 -1.73 -1.70 6.00
N ILE A 210 -2.62 -0.84 6.49
CA ILE A 210 -3.81 -1.24 7.27
C ILE A 210 -4.74 -2.15 6.45
N ASN A 211 -4.87 -1.88 5.14
CA ASN A 211 -5.71 -2.66 4.23
C ASN A 211 -4.96 -3.79 3.53
N ASP A 212 -3.73 -4.10 3.95
CA ASP A 212 -2.95 -5.26 3.49
C ASP A 212 -2.58 -5.25 1.99
N HIS A 213 -2.45 -4.06 1.39
CA HIS A 213 -2.09 -3.87 -0.01
C HIS A 213 -0.57 -3.83 -0.20
N ILE A 214 0.08 -5.01 -0.18
CA ILE A 214 1.55 -5.16 -0.23
C ILE A 214 2.20 -4.39 -1.39
N GLU A 215 1.70 -4.56 -2.62
CA GLU A 215 2.33 -3.93 -3.79
C GLU A 215 2.17 -2.40 -3.78
N ALA A 216 1.02 -1.89 -3.32
CA ALA A 216 0.82 -0.46 -3.13
C ALA A 216 1.76 0.09 -2.05
N ALA A 217 1.87 -0.59 -0.91
CA ALA A 217 2.79 -0.23 0.16
C ALA A 217 4.24 -0.21 -0.32
N LYS A 218 4.63 -1.23 -1.11
CA LYS A 218 5.96 -1.33 -1.71
C LYS A 218 6.28 -0.15 -2.62
N VAL A 219 5.40 0.16 -3.58
CA VAL A 219 5.61 1.30 -4.50
C VAL A 219 5.70 2.62 -3.75
N LEU A 220 4.86 2.83 -2.73
CA LEU A 220 4.92 4.04 -1.89
C LEU A 220 6.25 4.12 -1.12
N LEU A 221 6.70 3.04 -0.49
CA LEU A 221 7.98 2.96 0.21
C LEU A 221 9.19 3.21 -0.72
N GLU A 222 9.18 2.63 -1.92
CA GLU A 222 10.21 2.84 -2.95
C GLU A 222 10.31 4.31 -3.40
N HIS A 223 9.22 5.07 -3.27
CA HIS A 223 9.16 6.51 -3.53
C HIS A 223 9.36 7.38 -2.28
N GLY A 224 9.79 6.81 -1.15
CA GLY A 224 10.11 7.55 0.07
C GLY A 224 8.90 7.94 0.93
N ALA A 225 7.78 7.22 0.80
CA ALA A 225 6.67 7.37 1.72
C ALA A 225 7.07 6.93 3.14
N THR A 226 6.57 7.67 4.12
CA THR A 226 6.68 7.38 5.55
C THR A 226 5.33 6.93 6.07
N TYR A 227 5.35 6.23 7.21
CA TYR A 227 4.16 5.66 7.83
C TYR A 227 4.28 5.70 9.35
N ASP A 228 3.16 5.57 10.04
CA ASP A 228 3.14 5.32 11.46
C ASP A 228 3.65 3.90 11.76
N LYS A 229 4.80 3.81 12.42
CA LYS A 229 5.42 2.53 12.79
C LYS A 229 4.51 1.66 13.67
N GLN A 230 3.55 2.25 14.37
CA GLN A 230 2.55 1.51 15.16
C GLN A 230 1.63 0.64 14.30
N ASN A 231 1.52 0.91 12.99
CA ASN A 231 0.79 0.04 12.08
C ASN A 231 1.41 -1.36 11.95
N ALA A 232 2.68 -1.56 12.35
CA ALA A 232 3.29 -2.89 12.41
C ALA A 232 2.54 -3.85 13.37
N PHE A 233 1.98 -3.35 14.47
CA PHE A 233 1.17 -4.16 15.38
C PHE A 233 -0.16 -4.62 14.74
N ARG A 234 -0.69 -3.85 13.78
CA ARG A 234 -1.87 -4.25 13.00
C ARG A 234 -1.56 -5.41 12.06
N VAL A 235 -0.33 -5.45 11.52
CA VAL A 235 0.14 -6.55 10.65
C VAL A 235 0.19 -7.89 11.40
N LEU A 236 0.39 -7.87 12.73
CA LEU A 236 0.25 -9.08 13.56
C LEU A 236 -1.18 -9.62 13.56
N ILE A 237 -2.19 -8.75 13.50
CA ILE A 237 -3.60 -9.17 13.47
C ILE A 237 -3.95 -9.79 12.11
N THR A 238 -3.42 -9.23 11.02
CA THR A 238 -3.64 -9.77 9.67
C THR A 238 -2.72 -10.96 9.33
N GLN A 239 -1.76 -11.27 10.20
CA GLN A 239 -0.78 -12.35 10.04
C GLN A 239 -0.04 -12.32 8.70
N ASN A 240 0.15 -11.14 8.11
CA ASN A 240 0.79 -11.01 6.80
C ASN A 240 2.33 -10.91 6.92
N GLY A 241 3.01 -12.05 6.80
CA GLY A 241 4.47 -12.13 6.79
C GLY A 241 5.13 -11.34 5.66
N ALA A 242 4.54 -11.27 4.46
CA ALA A 242 5.09 -10.49 3.36
C ALA A 242 5.05 -8.98 3.62
N MET A 243 3.96 -8.46 4.21
CA MET A 243 3.89 -7.07 4.65
C MET A 243 4.93 -6.81 5.74
N MET A 244 5.02 -7.68 6.75
CA MET A 244 6.03 -7.53 7.82
C MET A 244 7.45 -7.48 7.26
N LYS A 245 7.81 -8.44 6.38
CA LYS A 245 9.11 -8.47 5.70
C LYS A 245 9.40 -7.20 4.91
N LEU A 246 8.40 -6.65 4.22
CA LEU A 246 8.52 -5.39 3.50
C LEU A 246 8.81 -4.23 4.47
N LEU A 247 8.09 -4.14 5.59
CA LEU A 247 8.30 -3.08 6.56
C LEU A 247 9.68 -3.15 7.22
N LEU A 248 10.15 -4.34 7.59
CA LEU A 248 11.49 -4.61 8.14
C LEU A 248 12.58 -4.16 7.16
N LYS A 249 12.49 -4.59 5.89
CA LYS A 249 13.40 -4.14 4.81
C LYS A 249 13.47 -2.62 4.66
N HIS A 250 12.40 -1.89 5.02
CA HIS A 250 12.32 -0.44 5.00
C HIS A 250 12.47 0.19 6.41
N GLY A 251 13.23 -0.45 7.29
CA GLY A 251 13.67 0.11 8.58
C GLY A 251 12.57 0.15 9.64
N LEU A 252 11.68 -0.84 9.70
CA LEU A 252 10.89 -1.10 10.90
C LEU A 252 11.83 -1.67 11.97
N ASP A 253 11.78 -1.13 13.19
CA ASP A 253 12.51 -1.69 14.33
C ASP A 253 11.75 -2.92 14.87
N PRO A 254 12.32 -4.13 14.85
CA PRO A 254 11.66 -5.33 15.40
C PRO A 254 11.50 -5.27 16.93
N ASN A 255 12.22 -4.37 17.61
CA ASN A 255 12.12 -4.13 19.04
C ASN A 255 11.18 -2.96 19.39
N LEU A 256 10.45 -2.41 18.41
CA LEU A 256 9.45 -1.37 18.61
C LEU A 256 8.49 -1.74 19.73
N LYS A 257 8.25 -0.82 20.66
CA LYS A 257 7.30 -1.02 21.76
C LYS A 257 5.93 -0.42 21.46
N SER A 258 4.89 -1.15 21.82
CA SER A 258 3.52 -0.65 21.86
C SER A 258 3.39 0.37 22.98
N PRO A 259 2.94 1.62 22.71
CA PRO A 259 2.70 2.61 23.75
C PRO A 259 1.62 2.18 24.76
N ALA A 260 0.70 1.29 24.36
CA ALA A 260 -0.41 0.87 25.19
C ALA A 260 -0.04 -0.25 26.19
N THR A 261 0.80 -1.19 25.76
CA THR A 261 1.13 -2.38 26.57
C THR A 261 2.58 -2.43 27.03
N ASN A 262 3.45 -1.54 26.49
CA ASN A 262 4.89 -1.56 26.66
C ASN A 262 5.58 -2.87 26.20
N GLN A 263 4.84 -3.73 25.49
CA GLN A 263 5.36 -4.94 24.86
C GLN A 263 6.08 -4.59 23.56
N THR A 264 7.19 -5.28 23.29
CA THR A 264 7.89 -5.23 22.00
C THR A 264 7.02 -5.88 20.90
N LEU A 265 7.29 -5.53 19.64
CA LEU A 265 6.65 -6.15 18.48
C LEU A 265 6.90 -7.67 18.46
N LEU A 266 8.13 -8.11 18.76
CA LEU A 266 8.48 -9.52 18.89
C LEU A 266 7.67 -10.23 19.99
N SER A 267 7.62 -9.67 21.20
CA SER A 267 6.89 -10.31 22.30
C SER A 267 5.40 -10.40 22.03
N GLN A 268 4.80 -9.38 21.40
CA GLN A 268 3.40 -9.43 21.01
C GLN A 268 3.15 -10.44 19.88
N ALA A 269 4.07 -10.58 18.92
CA ALA A 269 3.98 -11.59 17.86
C ALA A 269 4.05 -13.03 18.40
N CYS A 270 4.70 -13.23 19.55
CA CYS A 270 4.80 -14.53 20.21
C CYS A 270 3.57 -14.91 21.06
N GLY A 271 2.65 -13.97 21.31
CA GLY A 271 1.46 -14.20 22.12
C GLY A 271 0.17 -14.27 21.30
N THR A 272 -0.86 -14.91 21.85
CA THR A 272 -2.19 -14.92 21.25
C THR A 272 -2.74 -13.50 21.24
N VAL A 273 -2.98 -12.95 20.05
CA VAL A 273 -3.63 -11.66 19.86
C VAL A 273 -5.11 -11.89 19.55
N TYR A 274 -5.94 -10.87 19.75
CA TYR A 274 -7.39 -10.99 19.55
C TYR A 274 -7.85 -10.01 18.49
N ALA A 275 -8.58 -10.52 17.48
CA ALA A 275 -9.35 -9.69 16.56
C ALA A 275 -10.74 -9.45 17.13
N ILE A 276 -11.18 -8.19 17.16
CA ILE A 276 -12.54 -7.83 17.55
C ILE A 276 -13.42 -7.85 16.30
N ASN A 277 -14.40 -8.74 16.29
CA ASN A 277 -15.39 -8.85 15.23
C ASN A 277 -16.43 -7.71 15.31
N PRO A 278 -17.21 -7.43 14.25
CA PRO A 278 -18.23 -6.37 14.29
C PRO A 278 -19.27 -6.51 15.40
N ASP A 279 -19.56 -7.74 15.83
CA ASP A 279 -20.46 -8.08 16.93
C ASP A 279 -19.78 -7.97 18.32
N ARG A 280 -18.53 -7.50 18.37
CA ARG A 280 -17.66 -7.40 19.55
C ARG A 280 -17.18 -8.73 20.13
N SER A 281 -17.45 -9.85 19.47
CA SER A 281 -16.80 -11.11 19.82
C SER A 281 -15.30 -11.05 19.49
N GLU A 282 -14.51 -11.82 20.22
CA GLU A 282 -13.06 -11.89 20.03
C GLU A 282 -12.68 -13.22 19.37
N THR A 283 -11.93 -13.15 18.27
CA THR A 283 -11.32 -14.32 17.64
C THR A 283 -9.85 -14.39 18.06
N PRO A 284 -9.42 -15.47 18.74
CA PRO A 284 -8.00 -15.65 19.04
C PRO A 284 -7.22 -15.90 17.75
N ILE A 285 -6.14 -15.17 17.58
CA ILE A 285 -5.20 -15.33 16.48
C ILE A 285 -3.92 -15.92 17.06
N ILE A 286 -3.61 -17.12 16.58
CA ILE A 286 -2.43 -17.88 16.99
C ILE A 286 -1.17 -17.20 16.41
N PRO A 287 -0.06 -17.11 17.18
CA PRO A 287 1.22 -16.60 16.68
C PRO A 287 1.69 -17.23 15.36
N SER A 288 1.98 -16.41 14.34
CA SER A 288 2.66 -16.89 13.14
C SER A 288 4.14 -17.09 13.40
N VAL A 289 4.57 -18.34 13.25
CA VAL A 289 5.98 -18.75 13.27
C VAL A 289 6.79 -17.96 12.22
N GLN A 290 6.21 -17.71 11.05
CA GLN A 290 6.87 -16.94 9.99
C GLN A 290 7.18 -15.51 10.45
N ILE A 291 6.22 -14.83 11.08
CA ILE A 291 6.42 -13.45 11.55
C ILE A 291 7.46 -13.41 12.67
N VAL A 292 7.39 -14.33 13.64
CA VAL A 292 8.37 -14.41 14.73
C VAL A 292 9.77 -14.64 14.15
N LYS A 293 9.92 -15.57 13.21
CA LYS A 293 11.20 -15.80 12.52
C LYS A 293 11.70 -14.53 11.80
N LEU A 294 10.85 -13.84 11.05
CA LEU A 294 11.23 -12.60 10.35
C LEU A 294 11.71 -11.51 11.33
N LEU A 295 11.03 -11.34 12.46
CA LEU A 295 11.43 -10.36 13.48
C LEU A 295 12.76 -10.73 14.12
N LEU A 296 13.00 -12.00 14.41
CA LEU A 296 14.26 -12.52 14.95
C LEU A 296 15.42 -12.38 13.96
N ASP A 297 15.20 -12.75 12.69
CA ASP A 297 16.18 -12.64 11.61
C ASP A 297 16.63 -11.17 11.38
N ASP A 298 15.74 -10.20 11.61
CA ASP A 298 16.00 -8.77 11.44
C ASP A 298 16.48 -8.06 12.73
N GLY A 299 16.84 -8.83 13.77
CA GLY A 299 17.46 -8.30 15.00
C GLY A 299 16.51 -8.06 16.17
N GLY A 300 15.34 -8.68 16.18
CA GLY A 300 14.49 -8.77 17.37
C GLY A 300 15.24 -9.48 18.50
N ASP A 301 15.27 -8.87 19.69
CA ASP A 301 16.01 -9.36 20.86
C ASP A 301 15.07 -10.03 21.87
N PRO A 302 14.99 -11.38 21.89
CA PRO A 302 14.10 -12.09 22.81
C PRO A 302 14.67 -12.20 24.23
N SER A 303 15.90 -11.75 24.48
CA SER A 303 16.55 -11.88 25.79
C SER A 303 16.12 -10.82 26.80
N ARG A 304 15.35 -9.81 26.36
CA ARG A 304 15.01 -8.61 27.15
C ARG A 304 13.51 -8.34 27.25
N ASP A 305 12.67 -9.30 26.84
CA ASP A 305 11.23 -9.14 26.83
C ASP A 305 10.49 -10.45 27.15
N ASN A 306 9.16 -10.41 27.08
CA ASN A 306 8.29 -11.53 27.46
C ASN A 306 8.06 -12.53 26.31
N SER A 307 8.85 -12.49 25.23
CA SER A 307 8.62 -13.32 24.03
C SER A 307 8.54 -14.81 24.37
N LEU A 308 9.49 -15.31 25.17
CA LEU A 308 9.54 -16.73 25.53
C LEU A 308 8.37 -17.16 26.42
N SER A 309 8.01 -16.36 27.43
CA SER A 309 6.81 -16.60 28.24
C SER A 309 5.53 -16.59 27.39
N ASN A 310 5.43 -15.68 26.42
CA ASN A 310 4.28 -15.60 25.53
C ASN A 310 4.18 -16.83 24.62
N ALA A 311 5.28 -17.27 24.01
CA ALA A 311 5.30 -18.46 23.16
C ALA A 311 4.89 -19.74 23.90
N ILE A 312 5.33 -19.89 25.16
CA ILE A 312 4.95 -21.02 26.03
C ILE A 312 3.45 -21.01 26.34
N ARG A 313 2.90 -19.85 26.74
CA ARG A 313 1.46 -19.70 27.04
C ARG A 313 0.57 -19.88 25.81
N SER A 314 1.07 -19.50 24.63
CA SER A 314 0.42 -19.76 23.35
C SER A 314 0.67 -21.17 22.81
N THR A 315 1.32 -22.04 23.59
CA THR A 315 1.57 -23.45 23.26
C THR A 315 2.29 -23.67 21.93
N SER A 316 3.13 -22.71 21.52
CA SER A 316 3.90 -22.78 20.27
C SER A 316 5.32 -23.28 20.54
N ARG A 317 5.52 -24.60 20.46
CA ARG A 317 6.86 -25.21 20.65
C ARG A 317 7.89 -24.64 19.69
N THR A 318 7.50 -24.36 18.45
CA THR A 318 8.41 -23.87 17.42
C THR A 318 8.84 -22.43 17.66
N ASN A 319 7.93 -21.55 18.10
CA ASN A 319 8.35 -20.23 18.56
C ASN A 319 9.26 -20.34 19.79
N VAL A 320 9.00 -21.26 20.73
CA VAL A 320 9.90 -21.51 21.86
C VAL A 320 11.30 -21.89 21.38
N GLN A 321 11.42 -22.81 20.42
CA GLN A 321 12.70 -23.25 19.88
C GLN A 321 13.44 -22.13 19.12
N LEU A 322 12.73 -21.37 18.28
CA LEU A 322 13.29 -20.19 17.61
C LEU A 322 13.84 -19.18 18.63
N LEU A 323 13.06 -18.85 19.66
CA LEU A 323 13.45 -17.87 20.66
C LEU A 323 14.69 -18.32 21.45
N ILE A 324 14.74 -19.60 21.85
CA ILE A 324 15.91 -20.18 22.53
C ILE A 324 17.16 -20.14 21.64
N GLN A 325 17.03 -20.46 20.35
CA GLN A 325 18.14 -20.35 19.39
C GLN A 325 18.64 -18.92 19.20
N HIS A 326 17.75 -17.93 19.37
CA HIS A 326 18.07 -16.51 19.34
C HIS A 326 18.39 -15.91 20.72
N GLY A 327 18.70 -16.75 21.72
CA GLY A 327 19.24 -16.31 23.01
C GLY A 327 18.21 -15.85 24.05
N ALA A 328 16.95 -16.27 23.92
CA ALA A 328 15.95 -16.01 24.95
C ALA A 328 16.35 -16.61 26.31
N ASP A 329 16.16 -15.85 27.39
CA ASP A 329 16.46 -16.30 28.74
C ASP A 329 15.25 -17.04 29.35
N PRO A 330 15.33 -18.36 29.62
CA PRO A 330 14.24 -19.12 30.21
C PRO A 330 13.92 -18.74 31.66
N TYR A 331 14.78 -17.95 32.32
CA TYR A 331 14.62 -17.54 33.72
C TYR A 331 14.24 -16.06 33.88
N LEU A 332 14.14 -15.29 32.78
CA LEU A 332 13.72 -13.91 32.82
C LEU A 332 12.26 -13.80 33.28
N LYS A 333 12.04 -13.11 34.41
CA LYS A 333 10.68 -12.93 34.95
C LYS A 333 9.90 -11.90 34.15
N ASP A 334 8.69 -12.28 33.77
CA ASP A 334 7.74 -11.39 33.09
C ASP A 334 7.05 -10.42 34.09
N SER A 335 6.10 -9.63 33.59
CA SER A 335 5.35 -8.67 34.40
C SER A 335 4.45 -9.30 35.47
N SER A 336 4.16 -10.59 35.40
CA SER A 336 3.46 -11.36 36.43
C SER A 336 4.41 -11.92 37.50
N GLY A 337 5.72 -11.79 37.30
CA GLY A 337 6.75 -12.30 38.21
C GLY A 337 7.13 -13.76 37.97
N ALA A 338 6.57 -14.40 36.95
CA ALA A 338 6.88 -15.76 36.55
C ALA A 338 7.88 -15.78 35.37
N SER A 339 8.79 -16.75 35.39
CA SER A 339 9.73 -17.02 34.32
C SER A 339 9.14 -17.97 33.27
N PRO A 340 9.67 -17.97 32.03
CA PRO A 340 9.32 -18.96 31.02
C PRO A 340 9.46 -20.41 31.53
N TYR A 341 10.51 -20.70 32.31
CA TYR A 341 10.71 -22.01 32.94
C TYR A 341 9.54 -22.36 33.87
N GLU A 342 9.15 -21.47 34.79
CA GLU A 342 8.02 -21.70 35.70
C GLU A 342 6.71 -21.91 34.93
N TRP A 343 6.45 -21.11 33.89
CA TRP A 343 5.30 -21.32 33.00
C TRP A 343 5.33 -22.68 32.31
N SER A 344 6.49 -23.11 31.81
CA SER A 344 6.64 -24.40 31.13
C SER A 344 6.38 -25.58 32.06
N VAL A 345 6.80 -25.48 33.33
CA VAL A 345 6.53 -26.51 34.35
C VAL A 345 5.05 -26.56 34.67
N ALA A 346 4.40 -25.41 34.89
CA ALA A 346 2.98 -25.33 35.19
C ALA A 346 2.09 -25.89 34.06
N LEU A 347 2.51 -25.73 32.80
CA LEU A 347 1.81 -26.22 31.62
C LEU A 347 2.24 -27.62 31.17
N GLY A 348 3.20 -28.25 31.85
CA GLY A 348 3.69 -29.61 31.51
C GLY A 348 4.57 -29.68 30.26
N ASN A 349 5.11 -28.55 29.80
CA ASN A 349 5.86 -28.40 28.54
C ASN A 349 7.34 -28.04 28.77
N SER A 350 7.90 -28.31 29.94
CA SER A 350 9.29 -27.95 30.29
C SER A 350 10.36 -28.56 29.38
N SER A 351 10.08 -29.71 28.76
CA SER A 351 10.94 -30.32 27.76
C SER A 351 11.16 -29.43 26.52
N TRP A 352 10.26 -28.49 26.25
CA TRP A 352 10.37 -27.57 25.11
C TRP A 352 11.49 -26.54 25.26
N LEU A 353 12.02 -26.33 26.47
CA LEU A 353 13.14 -25.42 26.71
C LEU A 353 14.50 -26.06 26.41
N THR A 354 14.53 -27.37 26.12
CA THR A 354 15.74 -28.04 25.65
C THR A 354 15.99 -27.63 24.20
N PRO A 355 17.11 -26.96 23.87
CA PRO A 355 17.39 -26.54 22.50
C PRO A 355 17.53 -27.75 21.57
N ILE A 356 16.90 -27.67 20.40
CA ILE A 356 17.14 -28.60 19.30
C ILE A 356 18.27 -28.02 18.43
N PRO A 357 19.39 -28.75 18.21
CA PRO A 357 20.58 -28.22 17.54
C PRO A 357 20.35 -27.65 16.14
N GLU A 358 19.41 -28.24 15.39
CA GLU A 358 18.91 -27.69 14.12
C GLU A 358 17.39 -27.68 14.16
N HIS A 359 16.80 -26.50 14.27
CA HIS A 359 15.35 -26.34 14.17
C HIS A 359 15.04 -25.61 12.87
N VAL A 360 14.83 -26.39 11.81
CA VAL A 360 14.42 -25.87 10.51
C VAL A 360 12.89 -25.94 10.45
N ILE A 361 12.26 -24.83 10.09
CA ILE A 361 10.83 -24.81 9.82
C ILE A 361 10.63 -25.24 8.36
N PRO A 362 9.82 -26.28 8.10
CA PRO A 362 9.52 -26.69 6.74
C PRO A 362 8.93 -25.53 5.92
N THR A 363 9.48 -25.33 4.73
CA THR A 363 8.97 -24.35 3.76
C THR A 363 8.52 -25.03 2.48
N LEU A 364 7.57 -24.43 1.76
CA LEU A 364 7.11 -24.94 0.47
C LEU A 364 6.82 -23.78 -0.48
N VAL A 365 7.37 -23.83 -1.69
CA VAL A 365 7.05 -22.86 -2.76
C VAL A 365 5.91 -23.42 -3.61
N ILE A 366 4.77 -22.72 -3.67
CA ILE A 366 3.65 -23.11 -4.54
C ILE A 366 3.72 -22.37 -5.86
N GLN A 367 3.63 -23.09 -6.97
CA GLN A 367 3.58 -22.55 -8.33
C GLN A 367 2.26 -22.90 -9.00
N ARG A 368 1.71 -21.99 -9.80
CA ARG A 368 0.60 -22.31 -10.71
C ARG A 368 1.08 -23.25 -11.82
N SER A 369 0.15 -23.84 -12.56
CA SER A 369 0.45 -24.77 -13.67
C SER A 369 1.41 -24.19 -14.72
N ASN A 370 1.36 -22.88 -14.95
CA ASN A 370 2.26 -22.14 -15.85
C ASN A 370 3.65 -21.82 -15.24
N GLY A 371 3.95 -22.27 -14.03
CA GLY A 371 5.21 -22.03 -13.32
C GLY A 371 5.30 -20.70 -12.57
N THR A 372 4.28 -19.83 -12.64
CA THR A 372 4.29 -18.57 -11.86
C THR A 372 4.06 -18.83 -10.36
N PRO A 373 4.76 -18.12 -9.45
CA PRO A 373 4.54 -18.29 -8.01
C PRO A 373 3.10 -17.94 -7.58
N LEU A 374 2.49 -18.80 -6.75
CA LEU A 374 1.26 -18.50 -6.04
C LEU A 374 1.61 -17.93 -4.67
N LYS A 375 1.45 -16.60 -4.52
CA LYS A 375 1.97 -15.88 -3.35
C LYS A 375 1.03 -15.80 -2.17
N ARG A 376 -0.20 -16.32 -2.26
CA ARG A 376 -1.18 -16.25 -1.19
C ARG A 376 -2.15 -17.41 -1.27
N GLY A 377 -2.46 -18.00 -0.13
CA GLY A 377 -3.43 -19.08 -0.02
C GLY A 377 -3.39 -19.76 1.34
N ALA A 378 -4.01 -20.94 1.40
CA ALA A 378 -4.00 -21.85 2.53
C ALA A 378 -3.64 -23.26 2.07
N LEU A 379 -2.69 -23.91 2.74
CA LEU A 379 -2.37 -25.33 2.56
C LEU A 379 -3.16 -26.16 3.55
N LEU A 380 -3.94 -27.12 3.08
CA LEU A 380 -4.62 -28.11 3.91
C LEU A 380 -3.77 -29.38 3.97
N LEU A 381 -3.32 -29.72 5.18
CA LEU A 381 -2.40 -30.82 5.40
C LEU A 381 -2.96 -31.80 6.44
N LYS A 382 -2.84 -33.10 6.19
CA LYS A 382 -3.29 -34.17 7.08
C LYS A 382 -2.16 -35.18 7.33
N GLY A 383 -2.01 -35.65 8.57
CA GLY A 383 -0.97 -36.62 8.91
C GLY A 383 -1.25 -37.99 8.31
N ILE A 384 -0.24 -38.62 7.71
CA ILE A 384 -0.28 -40.01 7.25
C ILE A 384 0.45 -40.89 8.27
N SER A 385 1.74 -40.62 8.51
CA SER A 385 2.54 -41.38 9.49
C SER A 385 2.29 -40.92 10.93
N ASN A 386 1.75 -39.72 11.10
CA ASN A 386 1.43 -39.13 12.39
C ASN A 386 -0.08 -39.02 12.54
N ILE A 387 -0.73 -40.12 12.94
CA ILE A 387 -2.20 -40.27 12.95
C ILE A 387 -2.87 -39.30 13.93
N SER A 388 -2.16 -38.86 14.97
CA SER A 388 -2.62 -37.80 15.89
C SER A 388 -2.65 -36.41 15.29
N PHE A 389 -1.97 -36.19 14.16
CA PHE A 389 -2.03 -34.93 13.42
C PHE A 389 -3.32 -34.88 12.59
N ASN A 390 -4.36 -34.30 13.19
CA ASN A 390 -5.60 -33.95 12.49
C ASN A 390 -5.33 -32.96 11.36
N GLN A 391 -6.26 -32.85 10.41
CA GLN A 391 -6.12 -31.89 9.31
C GLN A 391 -5.97 -30.46 9.86
N GLN A 392 -4.95 -29.75 9.40
CA GLN A 392 -4.68 -28.35 9.73
C GLN A 392 -4.58 -27.50 8.46
N SER A 393 -4.87 -26.20 8.61
CA SER A 393 -4.72 -25.20 7.56
C SER A 393 -3.52 -24.32 7.89
N PHE A 394 -2.67 -24.09 6.90
CA PHE A 394 -1.53 -23.19 7.00
C PHE A 394 -1.68 -22.07 5.97
N ASP A 395 -2.07 -20.90 6.44
CA ASP A 395 -2.20 -19.71 5.59
C ASP A 395 -0.81 -19.14 5.27
N TRP A 396 -0.63 -18.65 4.05
CA TRP A 396 0.58 -17.94 3.66
C TRP A 396 0.31 -16.70 2.82
N SER A 397 1.26 -15.78 2.92
CA SER A 397 1.40 -14.61 2.07
C SER A 397 2.89 -14.37 1.85
N GLY A 398 3.35 -14.46 0.60
CA GLY A 398 4.77 -14.38 0.22
C GLY A 398 5.20 -15.47 -0.75
N ASP A 399 6.50 -15.55 -1.00
CA ASP A 399 7.07 -16.50 -1.97
C ASP A 399 7.16 -17.94 -1.43
N GLU A 400 7.23 -18.08 -0.10
CA GLU A 400 7.35 -19.36 0.61
C GLU A 400 6.25 -19.46 1.67
N LEU A 401 5.58 -20.62 1.71
CA LEU A 401 4.71 -21.04 2.79
C LEU A 401 5.58 -21.68 3.89
N TYR A 402 5.31 -21.35 5.14
CA TYR A 402 5.94 -21.95 6.32
C TYR A 402 4.87 -22.78 7.03
N PHE A 403 5.21 -24.02 7.41
CA PHE A 403 4.29 -24.89 8.12
C PHE A 403 5.07 -25.68 9.16
N ASP A 404 4.64 -25.52 10.41
CA ASP A 404 5.28 -26.15 11.56
C ASP A 404 4.63 -27.51 11.81
N VAL A 405 5.26 -28.56 11.29
CA VAL A 405 4.82 -29.94 11.50
C VAL A 405 6.01 -30.81 11.88
N PRO A 406 5.81 -31.86 12.70
CA PRO A 406 6.85 -32.84 12.99
C PRO A 406 7.42 -33.51 11.73
N ASP A 407 8.56 -34.17 11.88
CA ASP A 407 9.06 -35.07 10.83
C ASP A 407 8.05 -36.22 10.60
N GLY A 408 7.79 -36.53 9.34
CA GLY A 408 6.79 -37.52 8.94
C GLY A 408 6.28 -37.37 7.52
N GLU A 409 5.33 -38.22 7.16
CA GLU A 409 4.59 -38.16 5.91
C GLU A 409 3.21 -37.53 6.12
N TYR A 410 2.85 -36.65 5.19
CA TYR A 410 1.63 -35.87 5.20
C TYR A 410 0.95 -35.95 3.84
N GLY A 411 -0.38 -35.96 3.86
CA GLY A 411 -1.22 -35.79 2.67
C GLY A 411 -1.57 -34.32 2.50
N ILE A 412 -1.31 -33.77 1.31
CA ILE A 412 -1.84 -32.48 0.92
C ILE A 412 -3.27 -32.73 0.45
N THR A 413 -4.26 -32.31 1.23
CA THR A 413 -5.68 -32.54 0.90
C THR A 413 -6.25 -31.43 0.04
N GLY A 414 -5.66 -30.25 0.10
CA GLY A 414 -6.00 -29.16 -0.79
C GLY A 414 -5.12 -27.93 -0.64
N ILE A 415 -5.21 -27.06 -1.63
CA ILE A 415 -4.65 -25.71 -1.60
C ILE A 415 -5.76 -24.75 -2.00
N VAL A 416 -6.00 -23.73 -1.20
CA VAL A 416 -7.04 -22.72 -1.44
C VAL A 416 -6.36 -21.38 -1.68
N SER A 417 -6.87 -20.59 -2.61
CA SER A 417 -6.39 -19.24 -2.88
C SER A 417 -7.55 -18.36 -3.34
N ALA A 418 -7.32 -17.05 -3.46
CA ALA A 418 -8.34 -16.11 -3.89
C ALA A 418 -8.96 -16.54 -5.24
N GLY A 419 -10.27 -16.84 -5.24
CA GLY A 419 -11.00 -17.28 -6.42
C GLY A 419 -10.64 -18.68 -6.94
N ALA A 420 -9.87 -19.49 -6.22
CA ALA A 420 -9.51 -20.83 -6.68
C ALA A 420 -9.26 -21.85 -5.55
N ALA A 421 -9.68 -23.10 -5.77
CA ALA A 421 -9.36 -24.21 -4.88
C ALA A 421 -8.87 -25.45 -5.64
N TYR A 422 -7.89 -26.14 -5.08
CA TYR A 422 -7.29 -27.35 -5.63
C TYR A 422 -7.47 -28.46 -4.59
N ILE A 423 -8.21 -29.50 -4.93
CA ILE A 423 -8.47 -30.63 -4.05
C ILE A 423 -7.68 -31.83 -4.55
N PHE A 424 -7.11 -32.59 -3.62
CA PHE A 424 -6.24 -33.72 -3.94
C PHE A 424 -6.62 -34.96 -3.12
N GLU A 425 -6.47 -36.13 -3.73
CA GLU A 425 -6.67 -37.43 -3.04
C GLU A 425 -5.36 -38.03 -2.55
N ASN A 426 -4.30 -37.95 -3.36
CA ASN A 426 -3.10 -38.78 -3.19
C ASN A 426 -1.79 -37.97 -3.16
N GLU A 427 -1.87 -36.64 -3.08
CA GLU A 427 -0.69 -35.79 -3.04
C GLU A 427 -0.01 -35.85 -1.67
N LYS A 428 1.31 -36.00 -1.67
CA LYS A 428 2.09 -36.25 -0.46
C LYS A 428 3.22 -35.25 -0.29
N LEU A 429 3.57 -35.04 0.98
CA LEU A 429 4.67 -34.22 1.43
C LEU A 429 5.39 -34.97 2.54
N ARG A 430 6.72 -35.09 2.44
CA ARG A 430 7.56 -35.62 3.53
C ARG A 430 8.28 -34.47 4.21
N VAL A 431 8.32 -34.48 5.53
CA VAL A 431 9.16 -33.62 6.35
C VAL A 431 10.22 -34.47 7.02
N GLU A 432 11.48 -34.10 6.84
CA GLU A 432 12.62 -34.79 7.43
C GLU A 432 13.68 -33.78 7.85
N SER A 433 14.07 -33.83 9.13
CA SER A 433 14.95 -32.82 9.75
C SER A 433 14.45 -31.40 9.51
N GLY A 434 13.12 -31.19 9.58
CA GLY A 434 12.50 -29.89 9.36
C GLY A 434 12.53 -29.38 7.91
N ARG A 435 12.93 -30.21 6.94
CA ARG A 435 12.92 -29.86 5.51
C ARG A 435 11.81 -30.62 4.79
N SER A 436 11.11 -29.92 3.90
CA SER A 436 10.05 -30.52 3.10
C SER A 436 10.58 -31.14 1.80
N ALA A 437 9.97 -32.24 1.39
CA ALA A 437 10.20 -32.89 0.11
C ALA A 437 8.82 -33.22 -0.52
N PRO A 438 8.47 -32.62 -1.68
CA PRO A 438 9.28 -31.63 -2.42
C PRO A 438 9.31 -30.26 -1.73
N SER A 439 10.36 -29.45 -1.98
CA SER A 439 10.46 -28.06 -1.50
C SER A 439 9.71 -27.03 -2.38
N SER A 440 9.23 -27.48 -3.55
CA SER A 440 8.34 -26.71 -4.41
C SER A 440 7.28 -27.61 -5.02
N TYR A 441 6.04 -27.13 -5.09
CA TYR A 441 4.90 -27.86 -5.63
C TYR A 441 4.24 -27.07 -6.76
N ARG A 442 4.11 -27.71 -7.93
CA ARG A 442 3.43 -27.14 -9.10
C ARG A 442 2.00 -27.62 -9.14
N LEU A 443 1.06 -26.69 -9.00
CA LEU A 443 -0.36 -26.95 -9.05
C LEU A 443 -0.78 -27.48 -10.42
N PRO A 444 -1.73 -28.44 -10.46
CA PRO A 444 -2.33 -28.87 -11.71
C PRO A 444 -3.18 -27.77 -12.35
N ALA A 445 -3.60 -27.98 -13.59
CA ALA A 445 -4.53 -27.08 -14.25
C ALA A 445 -5.92 -27.15 -13.60
N LEU A 446 -6.58 -26.01 -13.47
CA LEU A 446 -8.00 -25.92 -13.07
C LEU A 446 -8.86 -26.61 -14.13
N ASN A 447 -9.80 -27.44 -13.70
CA ASN A 447 -10.68 -28.22 -14.57
C ASN A 447 -12.16 -27.83 -14.46
N ILE A 448 -12.52 -26.90 -13.58
CA ILE A 448 -13.88 -26.38 -13.45
C ILE A 448 -13.84 -24.86 -13.28
N ASP A 449 -14.67 -24.14 -14.01
CA ASP A 449 -14.98 -22.74 -13.76
C ASP A 449 -16.43 -22.63 -13.31
N VAL A 450 -16.67 -21.81 -12.30
CA VAL A 450 -18.00 -21.61 -11.73
C VAL A 450 -18.37 -20.15 -11.78
N THR A 451 -19.57 -19.87 -12.29
CA THR A 451 -20.22 -18.56 -12.21
C THR A 451 -21.40 -18.65 -11.24
N VAL A 452 -21.39 -17.78 -10.24
CA VAL A 452 -22.46 -17.59 -9.27
C VAL A 452 -23.36 -16.46 -9.77
N SER A 453 -24.67 -16.70 -9.78
CA SER A 453 -25.68 -15.75 -10.26
C SER A 453 -26.65 -15.46 -9.12
N THR A 454 -27.02 -14.19 -8.89
CA THR A 454 -28.07 -13.84 -7.92
C THR A 454 -29.25 -13.19 -8.62
N ALA A 455 -30.46 -13.39 -8.10
CA ALA A 455 -31.67 -12.78 -8.64
C ALA A 455 -31.71 -11.27 -8.30
N GLY A 456 -31.12 -10.43 -9.16
CA GLY A 456 -31.28 -8.98 -9.11
C GLY A 456 -30.15 -8.17 -8.47
N ALA A 457 -29.01 -8.79 -8.15
CA ALA A 457 -27.79 -8.08 -7.73
C ALA A 457 -26.53 -8.71 -8.34
N ASP A 458 -25.45 -7.94 -8.47
CA ASP A 458 -24.15 -8.54 -8.81
C ASP A 458 -23.63 -9.32 -7.59
N PRO A 459 -23.23 -10.60 -7.76
CA PRO A 459 -22.65 -11.36 -6.66
C PRO A 459 -21.35 -10.69 -6.22
N GLN A 460 -21.36 -10.12 -5.01
CA GLN A 460 -20.16 -9.51 -4.45
C GLN A 460 -19.17 -10.56 -3.95
N ARG A 461 -18.10 -10.16 -3.29
CA ARG A 461 -17.15 -11.07 -2.65
C ARG A 461 -17.84 -11.88 -1.53
N GLY A 462 -17.64 -13.20 -1.52
CA GLY A 462 -18.26 -14.09 -0.55
C GLY A 462 -17.55 -15.44 -0.46
N PHE A 463 -18.16 -16.39 0.25
CA PHE A 463 -17.64 -17.75 0.40
C PHE A 463 -18.73 -18.79 0.10
N ILE A 464 -18.36 -19.84 -0.62
CA ILE A 464 -19.24 -20.97 -0.92
C ILE A 464 -18.64 -22.26 -0.33
N SER A 465 -19.49 -23.14 0.22
CA SER A 465 -19.02 -24.43 0.75
C SER A 465 -19.02 -25.48 -0.36
N LEU A 466 -17.95 -26.27 -0.43
CA LEU A 466 -17.87 -27.46 -1.26
C LEU A 466 -17.92 -28.70 -0.36
N LEU A 467 -18.82 -29.61 -0.68
CA LEU A 467 -19.05 -30.87 0.00
C LEU A 467 -18.79 -32.05 -0.95
N ASP A 468 -18.64 -33.23 -0.35
CA ASP A 468 -18.73 -34.50 -1.06
C ASP A 468 -20.13 -34.72 -1.66
N GLY A 469 -20.22 -35.69 -2.56
CA GLY A 469 -21.43 -35.93 -3.35
C GLY A 469 -22.65 -36.37 -2.55
N ASP A 470 -22.47 -36.94 -1.35
CA ASP A 470 -23.59 -37.25 -0.44
C ASP A 470 -23.97 -36.08 0.48
N GLY A 471 -23.20 -34.98 0.42
CA GLY A 471 -23.46 -33.74 1.14
C GLY A 471 -23.25 -33.85 2.65
N LYS A 472 -22.50 -34.84 3.13
CA LYS A 472 -22.30 -35.03 4.58
C LYS A 472 -21.01 -34.40 5.07
N ASN A 473 -19.97 -34.36 4.24
CA ASN A 473 -18.67 -33.84 4.64
C ASN A 473 -18.32 -32.61 3.82
N ARG A 474 -18.09 -31.49 4.52
CA ARG A 474 -17.52 -30.30 3.90
C ARG A 474 -16.03 -30.54 3.61
N ILE A 475 -15.67 -30.37 2.35
CA ILE A 475 -14.29 -30.47 1.86
C ILE A 475 -13.56 -29.17 2.18
N THR A 476 -14.10 -28.03 1.73
CA THR A 476 -13.50 -26.71 1.97
C THR A 476 -14.50 -25.58 1.76
N TYR A 477 -14.10 -24.35 2.10
CA TYR A 477 -14.73 -23.12 1.62
C TYR A 477 -13.93 -22.54 0.46
N ILE A 478 -14.61 -21.96 -0.52
CA ILE A 478 -13.98 -21.26 -1.64
C ILE A 478 -14.42 -19.81 -1.64
N GLU A 479 -13.45 -18.91 -1.78
CA GLU A 479 -13.72 -17.49 -1.96
C GLU A 479 -14.27 -17.23 -3.37
N VAL A 480 -15.40 -16.56 -3.45
CA VAL A 480 -16.05 -16.09 -4.68
C VAL A 480 -15.65 -14.64 -4.90
N ILE A 481 -15.14 -14.32 -6.09
CA ILE A 481 -14.70 -12.97 -6.45
C ILE A 481 -15.46 -12.55 -7.71
N ASP A 482 -16.23 -11.47 -7.61
CA ASP A 482 -17.08 -10.96 -8.70
C ASP A 482 -17.96 -12.06 -9.31
N GLY A 483 -18.54 -12.88 -8.43
CA GLY A 483 -19.38 -14.02 -8.83
C GLY A 483 -18.64 -15.18 -9.47
N LYS A 484 -17.31 -15.25 -9.42
CA LYS A 484 -16.54 -16.30 -10.11
C LYS A 484 -15.51 -16.95 -9.21
N PHE A 485 -15.25 -18.23 -9.50
CA PHE A 485 -14.12 -18.98 -8.97
C PHE A 485 -13.83 -20.19 -9.87
N SER A 486 -12.67 -20.81 -9.69
CA SER A 486 -12.26 -21.99 -10.44
C SER A 486 -11.78 -23.10 -9.52
N LEU A 487 -11.97 -24.36 -9.92
CA LEU A 487 -11.56 -25.51 -9.13
C LEU A 487 -10.64 -26.44 -9.93
N HIS A 488 -9.76 -27.12 -9.20
CA HIS A 488 -9.22 -28.41 -9.60
C HIS A 488 -9.81 -29.47 -8.68
N LEU A 489 -10.60 -30.38 -9.24
CA LEU A 489 -11.18 -31.51 -8.50
C LEU A 489 -10.80 -32.85 -9.13
N PRO A 490 -10.50 -33.88 -8.33
CA PRO A 490 -10.37 -35.26 -8.82
C PRO A 490 -11.72 -35.82 -9.26
N PRO A 491 -11.74 -36.93 -10.03
CA PRO A 491 -12.98 -37.57 -10.46
C PRO A 491 -13.87 -37.94 -9.28
N GLY A 492 -15.14 -37.55 -9.32
CA GLY A 492 -16.03 -37.76 -8.18
C GLY A 492 -17.33 -36.97 -8.28
N ASN A 493 -18.19 -37.15 -7.28
CA ASN A 493 -19.43 -36.40 -7.13
C ASN A 493 -19.24 -35.34 -6.05
N TYR A 494 -19.74 -34.14 -6.31
CA TYR A 494 -19.57 -32.98 -5.44
C TYR A 494 -20.85 -32.17 -5.35
N ARG A 495 -20.95 -31.40 -4.28
CA ARG A 495 -22.08 -30.50 -4.05
C ARG A 495 -21.61 -29.15 -3.50
N PHE A 496 -22.14 -28.08 -4.06
CA PHE A 496 -22.06 -26.75 -3.47
C PHE A 496 -23.20 -26.53 -2.48
N GLU A 497 -22.89 -25.87 -1.37
CA GLU A 497 -23.87 -25.49 -0.36
C GLU A 497 -23.54 -24.12 0.23
N HIS A 498 -24.58 -23.36 0.59
CA HIS A 498 -24.55 -22.06 1.26
C HIS A 498 -23.55 -21.04 0.66
N TYR A 499 -24.07 -19.99 0.04
CA TYR A 499 -23.28 -18.84 -0.36
C TYR A 499 -23.36 -17.73 0.69
N LYS A 500 -22.25 -17.46 1.38
CA LYS A 500 -22.15 -16.43 2.39
C LYS A 500 -21.53 -15.16 1.81
N GLN A 501 -22.34 -14.12 1.64
CA GLN A 501 -21.88 -12.77 1.37
C GLN A 501 -21.55 -12.05 2.69
N LEU A 502 -20.73 -11.00 2.67
CA LEU A 502 -20.45 -10.19 3.86
C LEU A 502 -21.77 -9.78 4.56
N HIS A 503 -22.04 -10.37 5.73
CA HIS A 503 -23.23 -10.17 6.58
C HIS A 503 -24.55 -10.82 6.10
N SER A 504 -24.53 -11.76 5.15
CA SER A 504 -25.72 -12.52 4.71
C SER A 504 -25.37 -13.95 4.31
N ILE A 505 -26.26 -14.90 4.57
CA ILE A 505 -26.17 -16.28 4.06
C ILE A 505 -27.33 -16.47 3.10
N HIS A 506 -27.02 -16.96 1.90
CA HIS A 506 -28.00 -17.29 0.90
C HIS A 506 -27.98 -18.78 0.58
N ASP A 507 -29.16 -19.33 0.34
CA ASP A 507 -29.31 -20.69 -0.11
C ASP A 507 -29.09 -20.79 -1.63
N LEU A 508 -28.60 -21.95 -2.04
CA LEU A 508 -28.28 -22.22 -3.44
C LEU A 508 -29.39 -23.04 -4.10
N SER A 509 -29.60 -22.81 -5.39
CA SER A 509 -30.52 -23.57 -6.24
C SER A 509 -29.89 -23.89 -7.60
N GLY A 510 -30.53 -24.79 -8.36
CA GLY A 510 -30.04 -25.23 -9.66
C GLY A 510 -28.93 -26.30 -9.57
N ASP A 511 -27.93 -26.21 -10.46
CA ASP A 511 -26.80 -27.16 -10.67
C ASP A 511 -25.79 -27.19 -9.51
N THR A 512 -26.28 -27.28 -8.29
CA THR A 512 -25.47 -27.33 -7.07
C THR A 512 -24.76 -28.66 -6.89
N THR A 513 -25.24 -29.74 -7.52
CA THR A 513 -24.60 -31.07 -7.51
C THR A 513 -24.06 -31.38 -8.90
N PHE A 514 -22.82 -31.87 -8.97
CA PHE A 514 -22.16 -32.15 -10.24
C PHE A 514 -21.12 -33.27 -10.12
N THR A 515 -20.84 -33.90 -11.25
CA THR A 515 -19.84 -34.97 -11.37
C THR A 515 -18.65 -34.48 -12.19
N VAL A 516 -17.46 -34.83 -11.71
CA VAL A 516 -16.18 -34.63 -12.41
C VAL A 516 -15.76 -35.96 -12.98
N THR A 517 -15.54 -36.02 -14.29
CA THR A 517 -15.02 -37.20 -14.99
C THR A 517 -13.52 -37.05 -15.21
N GLY A 518 -12.77 -38.15 -15.23
CA GLY A 518 -11.30 -38.13 -15.35
C GLY A 518 -10.74 -37.67 -16.70
N ASN A 519 -11.58 -37.18 -17.61
CA ASN A 519 -11.22 -36.95 -19.01
C ASN A 519 -10.52 -35.60 -19.27
N GLY A 520 -10.19 -34.84 -18.22
CA GLY A 520 -9.38 -33.61 -18.32
C GLY A 520 -10.05 -32.42 -19.03
N GLU A 521 -11.31 -32.54 -19.45
CA GLU A 521 -12.05 -31.43 -20.07
C GLU A 521 -12.41 -30.38 -19.03
N ARG A 522 -12.05 -29.13 -19.31
CA ARG A 522 -12.41 -27.98 -18.49
C ARG A 522 -13.90 -27.69 -18.65
N ARG A 523 -14.65 -27.69 -17.54
CA ARG A 523 -16.11 -27.53 -17.53
C ARG A 523 -16.52 -26.18 -16.94
N ASN A 524 -17.57 -25.57 -17.49
CA ASN A 524 -18.24 -24.41 -16.89
C ASN A 524 -19.50 -24.84 -16.13
N LEU A 525 -19.69 -24.33 -14.92
CA LEU A 525 -20.88 -24.54 -14.09
C LEU A 525 -21.51 -23.19 -13.74
N ASN A 526 -22.84 -23.14 -13.72
CA ASN A 526 -23.60 -21.97 -13.27
C ASN A 526 -24.37 -22.35 -12.02
N VAL A 527 -24.16 -21.59 -10.93
CA VAL A 527 -24.84 -21.78 -9.65
C VAL A 527 -25.73 -20.57 -9.40
N SER A 528 -26.98 -20.81 -9.02
CA SER A 528 -27.94 -19.74 -8.71
C SER A 528 -28.14 -19.61 -7.21
N VAL A 529 -28.19 -18.37 -6.74
CA VAL A 529 -28.44 -18.02 -5.34
C VAL A 529 -29.88 -17.50 -5.22
N LEU A 530 -30.63 -18.03 -4.25
CA LEU A 530 -32.02 -17.63 -3.96
C LEU A 530 -32.13 -16.54 -2.89
#